data_AF-A0A1M5S8X3-F1
#
_entry.id   AF-A0A1M5S8X3-F1
#
_cell.length_a   1.000
_cell.length_b   1.000
_cell.length_c   1.000
_cell.angle_alpha   90.00
_cell.angle_beta   90.00
_cell.angle_gamma   90.00
#
_symmetry.space_group_name_H-M   'P 1'
#
loop_
_entity.id
_entity.type
_entity.pdbx_description
1 polymer ?
#
loop_
_entity_poly.entity_id
_entity_poly.type
_entity_poly.pdbx_seq_one_letter_code
_entity_poly.pdbx_strand_id
1 'polypeptide(L)'
;MASLSGQMPYSIHDKTLAAKKARILINALCDCAKAGVKPSAVTKKMLSGVSLYLECGTFMKENWKTCHRISDAAALVRASGDEDWKRKLTFEHARPLSVMYQMLLDERTTLTLERAAFIIGEYPPVLVTMEEEVRQTKLGFKHGGVPEQRYAEIPISGFSLRSDAATSR
;
A
#
# COMPACT_ATOMS: atom_id res chain seq x y z
N MET A 1 -19.63 -10.78 11.37
CA MET A 1 -18.22 -10.81 10.90
C MET A 1 -18.15 -9.97 9.65
N ALA A 2 -17.47 -8.83 9.71
CA ALA A 2 -17.36 -7.94 8.55
C ALA A 2 -16.38 -8.57 7.55
N SER A 3 -16.90 -9.04 6.42
CA SER A 3 -16.09 -9.32 5.23
C SER A 3 -15.50 -7.99 4.77
N LEU A 4 -14.19 -7.81 4.91
CA LEU A 4 -13.47 -6.68 4.32
C LEU A 4 -13.50 -6.90 2.81
N SER A 5 -14.52 -6.32 2.16
CA SER A 5 -14.59 -6.29 0.70
C SER A 5 -13.30 -5.66 0.18
N GLY A 6 -12.77 -6.17 -0.93
CA GLY A 6 -11.52 -5.68 -1.51
C GLY A 6 -11.59 -4.24 -2.03
N GLN A 7 -12.60 -3.45 -1.69
CA GLN A 7 -12.69 -2.04 -2.06
C GLN A 7 -11.75 -1.23 -1.18
N MET A 8 -10.99 -0.30 -1.79
CA MET A 8 -10.15 0.62 -1.02
C MET A 8 -11.04 1.38 -0.03
N PRO A 9 -10.68 1.43 1.28
CA PRO A 9 -11.50 2.11 2.28
C PRO A 9 -11.75 3.58 1.94
N TYR A 10 -10.83 4.21 1.19
CA TYR A 10 -10.93 5.59 0.75
C TYR A 10 -10.88 5.71 -0.77
N SER A 11 -11.75 6.57 -1.31
CA SER A 11 -11.91 6.76 -2.74
C SER A 11 -11.31 8.06 -3.22
N ILE A 12 -10.62 8.00 -4.37
CA ILE A 12 -10.18 9.21 -5.07
C ILE A 12 -11.35 10.06 -5.57
N HIS A 13 -12.61 9.60 -5.50
CA HIS A 13 -13.78 10.36 -5.92
C HIS A 13 -14.51 11.07 -4.77
N ASP A 14 -14.04 10.91 -3.53
CA ASP A 14 -14.67 11.59 -2.39
C ASP A 14 -14.56 13.13 -2.54
N LYS A 15 -15.51 13.82 -1.92
CA LYS A 15 -15.57 15.30 -1.90
C LYS A 15 -14.63 15.93 -0.86
N THR A 16 -13.74 15.15 -0.26
CA THR A 16 -12.80 15.61 0.77
C THR A 16 -11.56 16.28 0.16
N LEU A 17 -10.90 17.14 0.94
CA LEU A 17 -9.62 17.73 0.55
C LEU A 17 -8.54 16.65 0.35
N ALA A 18 -8.57 15.59 1.15
CA ALA A 18 -7.64 14.47 1.04
C ALA A 18 -7.82 13.74 -0.31
N ALA A 19 -9.05 13.46 -0.73
CA ALA A 19 -9.32 12.88 -2.05
C ALA A 19 -8.88 13.79 -3.19
N LYS A 20 -9.11 15.10 -3.08
CA LYS A 20 -8.59 16.08 -4.05
C LYS A 20 -7.07 16.02 -4.15
N LYS A 21 -6.37 15.98 -3.02
CA LYS A 21 -4.92 15.86 -2.98
C LYS A 21 -4.44 14.54 -3.60
N ALA A 22 -5.13 13.43 -3.35
CA ALA A 22 -4.83 12.14 -3.95
C ALA A 22 -4.94 12.20 -5.48
N ARG A 23 -6.03 12.77 -6.02
CA ARG A 23 -6.21 12.98 -7.46
C ARG A 23 -5.06 13.79 -8.08
N ILE A 24 -4.65 14.88 -7.43
CA ILE A 24 -3.52 15.71 -7.91
C ILE A 24 -2.22 14.90 -7.94
N LEU A 25 -1.91 14.16 -6.88
CA LEU A 25 -0.69 13.38 -6.80
C LEU A 25 -0.67 12.22 -7.81
N ILE A 26 -1.81 11.55 -8.02
CA ILE A 26 -1.93 10.49 -9.01
C ILE A 26 -1.80 11.06 -10.42
N ASN A 27 -2.44 12.19 -10.73
CA ASN A 27 -2.26 12.86 -12.02
C ASN A 27 -0.78 13.22 -12.28
N ALA A 28 -0.09 13.78 -11.29
CA ALA A 28 1.34 14.08 -11.42
C ALA A 28 2.19 12.82 -11.67
N LEU A 29 1.86 11.68 -11.03
CA LEU A 29 2.48 10.39 -11.31
C LEU A 29 2.19 9.91 -12.75
N CYS A 30 0.94 10.05 -13.21
CA CYS A 30 0.54 9.72 -14.57
C CYS A 30 1.29 10.57 -15.60
N ASP A 31 1.42 11.88 -15.37
CA ASP A 31 2.12 12.81 -16.26
C ASP A 31 3.61 12.46 -16.35
N CYS A 32 4.24 12.14 -15.20
CA CYS A 32 5.61 11.65 -15.15
C CYS A 32 5.78 10.33 -15.93
N ALA A 33 4.86 9.38 -15.77
CA ALA A 33 4.90 8.11 -16.49
C ALA A 33 4.71 8.31 -18.02
N LYS A 34 3.78 9.17 -18.42
CA LYS A 34 3.53 9.55 -19.82
C LYS A 34 4.74 10.22 -20.46
N ALA A 35 5.47 11.03 -19.70
CA ALA A 35 6.72 11.64 -20.12
C ALA A 35 7.93 10.67 -20.07
N GLY A 36 7.75 9.41 -19.66
CA GLY A 36 8.84 8.43 -19.57
C GLY A 36 9.85 8.70 -18.45
N VAL A 37 9.47 9.48 -17.44
CA VAL A 37 10.34 9.81 -16.30
C VAL A 37 10.66 8.54 -15.53
N LYS A 38 11.96 8.25 -15.34
CA LYS A 38 12.43 7.07 -14.59
C LYS A 38 12.05 7.15 -13.10
N PRO A 39 11.85 6.00 -12.42
CA PRO A 39 11.52 5.99 -11.00
C PRO A 39 12.61 6.70 -10.16
N SER A 40 12.16 7.56 -9.25
CA SER A 40 12.99 8.37 -8.34
C SER A 40 12.52 8.29 -6.90
N ALA A 41 13.31 8.81 -5.95
CA ALA A 41 12.91 8.91 -4.55
C ALA A 41 11.59 9.69 -4.36
N VAL A 42 11.37 10.73 -5.18
CA VAL A 42 10.14 11.56 -5.15
C VAL A 42 8.93 10.73 -5.59
N THR A 43 9.00 10.05 -6.73
CA THR A 43 7.90 9.21 -7.23
C THR A 43 7.55 8.08 -6.25
N LYS A 44 8.57 7.44 -5.63
CA LYS A 44 8.36 6.44 -4.58
C LYS A 44 7.65 7.02 -3.35
N LYS A 45 8.03 8.23 -2.92
CA LYS A 45 7.38 8.92 -1.80
C LYS A 45 5.93 9.28 -2.12
N MET A 46 5.64 9.72 -3.35
CA MET A 46 4.27 9.98 -3.81
C MET A 46 3.44 8.68 -3.82
N LEU A 47 3.96 7.59 -4.39
CA LEU A 47 3.29 6.29 -4.40
C LEU A 47 2.99 5.79 -2.99
N SER A 48 3.97 5.84 -2.09
CA SER A 48 3.78 5.45 -0.68
C SER A 48 2.71 6.30 0.00
N GLY A 49 2.73 7.62 -0.19
CA GLY A 49 1.73 8.53 0.38
C GLY A 49 0.33 8.31 -0.18
N VAL A 50 0.19 8.09 -1.49
CA VAL A 50 -1.10 7.78 -2.11
C VAL A 50 -1.62 6.42 -1.64
N SER A 51 -0.76 5.40 -1.57
CA SER A 51 -1.10 4.07 -1.07
C SER A 51 -1.64 4.14 0.37
N LEU A 52 -0.97 4.92 1.23
CA LEU A 52 -1.44 5.17 2.61
C LEU A 52 -2.77 5.92 2.63
N TYR A 53 -2.99 6.87 1.72
CA TYR A 53 -4.25 7.59 1.67
C TYR A 53 -5.40 6.67 1.30
N LEU A 54 -5.22 5.87 0.25
CA LEU A 54 -6.27 4.96 -0.21
C LEU A 54 -6.60 3.91 0.86
N GLU A 55 -5.63 3.56 1.71
CA GLU A 55 -5.81 2.63 2.81
C GLU A 55 -6.38 3.28 4.09
N CYS A 56 -5.74 4.34 4.57
CA CYS A 56 -5.93 4.89 5.91
C CYS A 56 -6.60 6.28 5.91
N GLY A 57 -6.90 6.83 4.73
CA GLY A 57 -7.47 8.18 4.56
C GLY A 57 -6.46 9.31 4.76
N THR A 58 -5.19 8.98 4.96
CA THR A 58 -4.10 9.91 5.26
C THR A 58 -2.84 9.61 4.46
N PHE A 59 -2.06 10.64 4.16
CA PHE A 59 -0.80 10.50 3.41
C PHE A 59 0.41 10.23 4.32
N MET A 60 0.22 10.27 5.64
CA MET A 60 1.32 10.28 6.61
C MET A 60 1.40 8.98 7.41
N LYS A 61 2.63 8.48 7.57
CA LYS A 61 2.93 7.30 8.39
C LYS A 61 2.53 7.47 9.86
N GLU A 62 2.40 8.69 10.35
CA GLU A 62 2.10 8.99 11.75
C GLU A 62 0.73 8.49 12.22
N ASN A 63 -0.19 8.19 11.30
CA ASN A 63 -1.52 7.68 11.64
C ASN A 63 -1.60 6.14 11.65
N TRP A 64 -0.64 5.52 12.34
CA TRP A 64 -0.54 4.08 12.59
C TRP A 64 -1.82 3.43 13.18
N LYS A 65 -2.71 4.24 13.79
CA LYS A 65 -3.94 3.77 14.44
C LYS A 65 -5.08 3.49 13.46
N THR A 66 -5.12 4.17 12.32
CA THR A 66 -6.22 4.03 11.34
C THR A 66 -5.89 3.06 10.22
N CYS A 67 -4.73 2.39 10.28
CA CYS A 67 -4.43 1.33 9.34
C CYS A 67 -5.34 0.13 9.60
N HIS A 68 -6.13 -0.23 8.58
CA HIS A 68 -7.03 -1.37 8.64
C HIS A 68 -6.28 -2.70 8.54
N ARG A 69 -5.11 -2.72 7.89
CA ARG A 69 -4.26 -3.90 7.73
C ARG A 69 -3.06 -3.84 8.66
N ILE A 70 -3.09 -4.66 9.70
CA ILE A 70 -2.02 -4.77 10.69
C ILE A 70 -1.70 -6.25 10.90
N SER A 71 -0.41 -6.61 10.90
CA SER A 71 -0.01 -7.98 11.24
C SER A 71 -0.34 -8.28 12.71
N ASP A 72 -0.55 -9.54 13.04
CA ASP A 72 -0.86 -9.95 14.41
C ASP A 72 0.26 -9.53 15.39
N ALA A 73 1.52 -9.63 14.96
CA ALA A 73 2.68 -9.18 15.73
C ALA A 73 2.68 -7.65 15.93
N ALA A 74 2.39 -6.89 14.87
CA ALA A 74 2.31 -5.43 14.97
C ALA A 74 1.13 -4.98 15.85
N ALA A 75 0.02 -5.71 15.85
CA ALA A 75 -1.12 -5.47 16.72
C ALA A 75 -0.74 -5.63 18.20
N LEU A 76 0.02 -6.68 18.53
CA LEU A 76 0.54 -6.90 19.89
C LEU A 76 1.50 -5.79 20.32
N VAL A 77 2.45 -5.41 19.46
CA VAL A 77 3.38 -4.29 19.74
C VAL A 77 2.62 -2.99 19.98
N ARG A 78 1.61 -2.69 19.16
CA ARG A 78 0.76 -1.50 19.33
C ARG A 78 -0.07 -1.54 20.62
N ALA A 79 -0.50 -2.72 21.05
CA ALA A 79 -1.29 -2.93 22.27
C ALA A 79 -0.44 -3.01 23.55
N SER A 80 0.89 -3.11 23.43
CA SER A 80 1.80 -3.34 24.57
C SER A 80 1.86 -2.21 25.60
N GLY A 81 1.41 -1.00 25.25
CA GLY A 81 1.52 0.19 26.11
C GLY A 81 2.90 0.85 26.11
N ASP A 82 3.87 0.34 25.34
CA ASP A 82 5.22 0.90 25.21
C ASP A 82 5.23 2.25 24.49
N GLU A 83 5.70 3.33 25.11
CA GLU A 83 5.73 4.66 24.48
C GLU A 83 6.51 4.72 23.15
N ASP A 84 7.50 3.83 22.95
CA ASP A 84 8.33 3.80 21.74
C ASP A 84 7.87 2.74 20.71
N TRP A 85 6.66 2.18 20.87
CA TRP A 85 6.13 1.15 19.97
C TRP A 85 6.17 1.57 18.48
N LYS A 86 6.02 2.87 18.19
CA LYS A 86 6.04 3.39 16.81
C LYS A 86 7.35 3.15 16.08
N ARG A 87 8.49 3.14 16.79
CA ARG A 87 9.80 2.85 16.17
C ARG A 87 10.00 1.38 15.85
N LYS A 88 9.16 0.51 16.42
CA LYS A 88 9.19 -0.94 16.22
C LYS A 88 8.31 -1.38 15.06
N LEU A 89 7.55 -0.46 14.46
CA LEU A 89 6.63 -0.74 13.36
C LEU A 89 6.97 0.05 12.10
N THR A 90 6.62 -0.52 10.96
CA THR A 90 6.78 0.09 9.64
C THR A 90 5.61 -0.27 8.73
N PHE A 91 5.47 0.50 7.65
CA PHE A 91 4.56 0.16 6.57
C PHE A 91 5.31 -0.61 5.51
N GLU A 92 4.81 -1.81 5.22
CA GLU A 92 5.30 -2.67 4.17
C GLU A 92 4.35 -2.62 2.96
N HIS A 93 4.92 -2.68 1.76
CA HIS A 93 4.16 -2.78 0.52
C HIS A 93 4.45 -4.14 -0.12
N ALA A 94 3.44 -4.99 -0.32
CA ALA A 94 3.69 -6.29 -0.94
C ALA A 94 4.35 -6.14 -2.31
N ARG A 95 3.78 -5.24 -3.12
CA ARG A 95 4.34 -4.80 -4.39
C ARG A 95 5.42 -3.74 -4.12
N PRO A 96 6.68 -3.97 -4.50
CA PRO A 96 7.72 -2.95 -4.37
C PRO A 96 7.33 -1.66 -5.10
N LEU A 97 7.57 -0.49 -4.48
CA LEU A 97 7.19 0.81 -5.06
C LEU A 97 7.82 1.07 -6.44
N SER A 98 9.01 0.52 -6.70
CA SER A 98 9.64 0.60 -8.03
C SER A 98 8.88 -0.21 -9.08
N VAL A 99 8.39 -1.40 -8.73
CA VAL A 99 7.57 -2.24 -9.61
C VAL A 99 6.22 -1.57 -9.86
N MET A 100 5.59 -1.03 -8.81
CA MET A 100 4.35 -0.26 -8.94
C MET A 100 4.50 0.93 -9.91
N TYR A 101 5.61 1.68 -9.83
CA TYR A 101 5.87 2.76 -10.78
C TYR A 101 6.15 2.24 -12.20
N GLN A 102 6.86 1.12 -12.32
CA GLN A 102 7.12 0.49 -13.62
C GLN A 102 5.83 0.12 -14.34
N MET A 103 4.81 -0.38 -13.62
CA MET A 103 3.49 -0.65 -14.22
C MET A 103 2.83 0.61 -14.79
N LEU A 104 2.99 1.77 -14.13
CA LEU A 104 2.50 3.05 -14.69
C LEU A 104 3.24 3.41 -15.98
N LEU A 105 4.56 3.17 -16.03
CA LEU A 105 5.37 3.40 -17.23
C LEU A 105 5.02 2.46 -18.38
N ASP A 106 4.70 1.21 -18.08
CA ASP A 106 4.35 0.19 -19.07
C ASP A 106 2.97 0.50 -19.67
N GLU A 107 2.03 0.98 -18.87
CA GLU A 107 0.68 1.36 -19.31
C GLU A 107 0.57 2.82 -19.80
N ARG A 108 1.68 3.55 -19.92
CA ARG A 108 1.69 5.02 -20.09
C ARG A 108 0.84 5.56 -21.26
N THR A 109 0.66 4.78 -22.33
CA THR A 109 -0.13 5.18 -23.51
C THR A 109 -1.64 5.18 -23.25
N THR A 110 -2.10 4.33 -22.32
CA THR A 110 -3.52 4.16 -21.98
C THR A 110 -3.82 4.51 -20.52
N LEU A 111 -2.82 5.04 -19.80
CA LEU A 111 -2.91 5.28 -18.36
C LEU A 111 -3.93 6.37 -18.02
N THR A 112 -4.99 5.96 -17.32
CA THR A 112 -6.01 6.84 -16.73
C THR A 112 -5.76 7.05 -15.24
N LEU A 113 -6.43 8.04 -14.66
CA LEU A 113 -6.39 8.32 -13.22
C LEU A 113 -6.90 7.11 -12.42
N GLU A 114 -8.00 6.51 -12.86
CA GLU A 114 -8.65 5.36 -12.23
C GLU A 114 -7.75 4.12 -12.31
N ARG A 115 -7.09 3.90 -13.45
CA ARG A 115 -6.16 2.77 -13.61
C ARG A 115 -4.93 2.93 -12.73
N ALA A 116 -4.38 4.14 -12.63
CA ALA A 116 -3.27 4.41 -11.72
C ALA A 116 -3.69 4.21 -10.25
N ALA A 117 -4.86 4.72 -9.85
CA ALA A 117 -5.39 4.51 -8.50
C ALA A 117 -5.59 3.02 -8.19
N PHE A 118 -6.07 2.24 -9.16
CA PHE A 118 -6.19 0.79 -9.04
C PHE A 118 -4.82 0.13 -8.83
N ILE A 119 -3.83 0.41 -9.68
CA ILE A 119 -2.47 -0.16 -9.57
C ILE A 119 -1.84 0.15 -8.21
N ILE A 120 -2.03 1.37 -7.71
CA ILE A 120 -1.49 1.81 -6.43
C ILE A 120 -2.21 1.14 -5.25
N GLY A 121 -3.53 0.97 -5.35
CA GLY A 121 -4.35 0.41 -4.29
C GLY A 121 -4.47 -1.12 -4.26
N GLU A 122 -4.09 -1.82 -5.34
CA GLU A 122 -4.33 -3.26 -5.48
C GLU A 122 -3.71 -4.10 -4.35
N TYR A 123 -2.50 -3.74 -3.91
CA TYR A 123 -1.82 -4.31 -2.75
C TYR A 123 -1.55 -3.19 -1.73
N PRO A 124 -2.54 -2.87 -0.89
CA PRO A 124 -2.48 -1.74 0.02
C PRO A 124 -1.52 -2.00 1.17
N PRO A 125 -0.85 -0.97 1.71
CA PRO A 125 0.20 -1.13 2.71
C PRO A 125 -0.30 -1.86 3.95
N VAL A 126 0.58 -2.68 4.53
CA VAL A 126 0.33 -3.40 5.78
C VAL A 126 1.25 -2.85 6.86
N LEU A 127 0.70 -2.62 8.04
CA LEU A 127 1.47 -2.29 9.22
C LEU A 127 2.10 -3.56 9.78
N VAL A 128 3.43 -3.62 9.79
CA VAL A 128 4.22 -4.77 10.26
C VAL A 128 5.26 -4.33 11.28
N THR A 129 5.85 -5.28 11.99
CA THR A 129 7.03 -5.06 12.83
C THR A 129 8.30 -4.89 12.00
N MET A 130 9.32 -4.22 12.55
CA MET A 130 10.66 -4.16 11.92
C MET A 130 11.28 -5.55 11.72
N GLU A 131 10.98 -6.51 12.60
CA GLU A 131 11.44 -7.89 12.47
C GLU A 131 10.80 -8.60 11.27
N GLU A 132 9.50 -8.40 11.07
CA GLU A 132 8.79 -8.88 9.89
C GLU A 132 9.35 -8.25 8.62
N GLU A 133 9.60 -6.93 8.58
CA GLU A 133 10.25 -6.26 7.43
C GLU A 133 11.61 -6.89 7.09
N VAL A 134 12.43 -7.18 8.10
CA VAL A 134 13.74 -7.83 7.93
C VAL A 134 13.56 -9.26 7.40
N ARG A 135 12.60 -10.03 7.91
CA ARG A 135 12.28 -11.37 7.40
C ARG A 135 11.86 -11.32 5.94
N GLN A 136 10.96 -10.42 5.58
CA GLN A 136 10.50 -10.23 4.20
C GLN A 136 11.65 -9.84 3.26
N THR A 137 12.59 -9.01 3.75
CA THR A 137 13.80 -8.67 2.99
C THR A 137 14.67 -9.89 2.74
N LYS A 138 14.86 -10.77 3.74
CA LYS A 138 15.64 -12.02 3.59
C LYS A 138 15.01 -13.00 2.60
N LEU A 139 13.69 -12.98 2.47
CA LEU A 139 12.95 -13.78 1.48
C LEU A 139 13.01 -13.20 0.06
N GLY A 140 13.75 -12.10 -0.16
CA GLY A 140 13.98 -11.52 -1.49
C GLY A 140 12.91 -10.52 -1.96
N PHE A 141 11.89 -10.27 -1.14
CA PHE A 141 10.75 -9.47 -1.56
C PHE A 141 11.01 -7.96 -1.70
N LYS A 142 12.16 -7.47 -1.23
CA LYS A 142 12.52 -6.05 -1.35
C LYS A 142 12.70 -5.60 -2.80
N HIS A 143 13.03 -6.53 -3.70
CA HIS A 143 13.35 -6.25 -5.10
C HIS A 143 12.45 -6.98 -6.10
N GLY A 144 11.60 -7.90 -5.65
CA GLY A 144 10.74 -8.70 -6.51
C GLY A 144 9.77 -9.58 -5.73
N GLY A 145 9.39 -10.71 -6.33
CA GLY A 145 8.42 -11.64 -5.76
C GLY A 145 6.97 -11.30 -6.11
N VAL A 146 6.12 -12.32 -6.05
CA VAL A 146 4.68 -12.19 -6.32
C VAL A 146 4.03 -11.56 -5.08
N PRO A 147 3.34 -10.40 -5.20
CA PRO A 147 2.75 -9.70 -4.05
C PRO A 147 1.87 -10.58 -3.15
N GLU A 148 1.14 -11.53 -3.74
CA GLU A 148 0.29 -12.50 -3.05
C GLU A 148 1.08 -13.39 -2.09
N GLN A 149 2.23 -13.92 -2.53
CA GLN A 149 3.10 -14.74 -1.68
C GLN A 149 3.61 -13.92 -0.50
N ARG A 150 3.97 -12.65 -0.75
CA ARG A 150 4.43 -11.76 0.32
C ARG A 150 3.38 -11.47 1.36
N TYR A 151 2.14 -11.27 0.95
CA TYR A 151 1.04 -11.08 1.90
C TYR A 151 0.63 -12.36 2.61
N ALA A 152 0.70 -13.52 1.95
CA ALA A 152 0.49 -14.80 2.62
C ALA A 152 1.50 -15.04 3.77
N GLU A 153 2.71 -14.49 3.64
CA GLU A 153 3.74 -14.56 4.69
C GLU A 153 3.52 -13.61 5.88
N ILE A 154 2.55 -12.69 5.82
CA ILE A 154 2.23 -11.78 6.92
C ILE A 154 0.93 -12.26 7.56
N PRO A 155 0.97 -12.82 8.78
CA PRO A 155 -0.24 -13.20 9.49
C PRO A 155 -1.09 -11.97 9.79
N ILE A 156 -2.29 -11.88 9.19
CA ILE A 156 -3.27 -10.82 9.41
C ILE A 156 -4.59 -11.48 9.79
N SER A 157 -4.89 -11.55 11.08
CA SER A 157 -6.16 -12.10 11.56
C SER A 157 -7.35 -11.26 11.09
N GLY A 158 -8.37 -11.89 10.50
CA GLY A 158 -9.61 -11.24 10.08
C GLY A 158 -9.57 -10.54 8.72
N PHE A 159 -8.54 -10.78 7.90
CA PHE A 159 -8.37 -10.22 6.55
C PHE A 159 -8.33 -11.33 5.48
N SER A 160 -8.78 -11.01 4.27
CA SER A 160 -8.65 -11.87 3.09
C SER A 160 -8.34 -11.03 1.86
N LEU A 161 -7.48 -11.52 0.98
CA LEU A 161 -7.16 -10.83 -0.27
C LEU A 161 -8.23 -11.03 -1.33
N ARG A 162 -8.24 -10.13 -2.33
CA ARG A 162 -9.07 -10.30 -3.53
C ARG A 162 -8.74 -11.58 -4.29
N SER A 163 -7.47 -11.98 -4.31
CA SER A 163 -7.00 -13.23 -4.90
C SER A 163 -7.63 -14.45 -4.23
N ASP A 164 -7.81 -14.41 -2.91
CA ASP A 164 -8.33 -15.54 -2.13
C ASP A 164 -9.83 -15.78 -2.41
N ALA A 165 -10.56 -14.69 -2.66
CA ALA A 165 -11.95 -14.72 -3.07
C ALA A 165 -12.14 -15.22 -4.52
N ALA A 166 -11.13 -15.09 -5.38
CA ALA A 166 -11.17 -15.58 -6.77
C ALA A 166 -10.97 -17.10 -6.86
N THR A 167 -10.18 -17.70 -5.95
CA THR A 167 -9.98 -19.15 -5.83
C THR A 167 -11.11 -19.90 -5.13
N SER A 168 -12.08 -19.19 -4.57
CA SER A 168 -13.24 -19.76 -3.87
C SER A 168 -14.50 -19.84 -4.75
N ARG A 169 -14.35 -19.74 -6.08
CA ARG A 169 -15.44 -19.87 -7.06
C ARG A 169 -15.17 -21.02 -8.03
#